data_AF-A0A940QZD9-F1
#
_entry.id   AF-A0A940QZD9-F1
#
_cell.length_a   1.000
_cell.length_b   1.000
_cell.length_c   1.000
_cell.angle_alpha   90.00
_cell.angle_beta   90.00
_cell.angle_gamma   90.00
#
_symmetry.space_group_name_H-M   'P 1'
#
loop_
_entity.id
_entity.type
_entity.pdbx_description
1 polymer ?
#
loop_
_entity_poly.entity_id
_entity_poly.type
_entity_poly.pdbx_seq_one_letter_code
_entity_poly.pdbx_strand_id
1 'polypeptide(L)'
;MGEPRQRPPFPVEKGIHGQPTLINNVETWANIPIIMGFGAQEFAKVGTKESAGTKIFSLVGRIKNTGLVEVPMGISIEEIVNKIGGGPIHQT
;
A
#
# COMPACT_ATOMS: atom_id res chain seq x y z
N MET A 1 1.86 3.41 -27.75
CA MET A 1 2.38 4.42 -26.81
C MET A 1 1.60 4.32 -25.51
N GLY A 2 2.26 4.40 -24.35
CA GLY A 2 1.68 4.25 -23.01
C GLY A 2 0.84 5.45 -22.57
N GLU A 3 0.07 6.03 -23.49
CA GLU A 3 -0.79 7.16 -23.20
C GLU A 3 -1.99 6.70 -22.38
N PRO A 4 -2.35 7.43 -21.31
CA PRO A 4 -3.55 7.13 -20.54
C PRO A 4 -4.78 7.29 -21.45
N ARG A 5 -5.61 6.25 -21.48
CA ARG A 5 -6.90 6.31 -22.18
C ARG A 5 -7.90 7.06 -21.31
N GLN A 6 -8.65 7.98 -21.91
CA GLN A 6 -9.75 8.65 -21.24
C GLN A 6 -10.81 7.62 -20.84
N ARG A 7 -11.32 7.75 -19.61
CA ARG A 7 -12.43 6.95 -19.11
C ARG A 7 -13.71 7.79 -19.26
N PRO A 8 -14.84 7.20 -19.66
CA PRO A 8 -15.10 5.79 -19.98
C PRO A 8 -14.58 5.34 -21.37
N PRO A 9 -14.48 4.01 -21.63
CA PRO A 9 -14.83 2.89 -20.74
C PRO A 9 -13.79 2.63 -19.65
N PHE A 10 -14.21 2.07 -18.51
CA PHE A 10 -13.27 1.65 -17.47
C PHE A 10 -12.57 0.34 -17.88
N PRO A 11 -11.32 0.08 -17.44
CA PRO A 11 -10.61 -1.15 -17.79
C PRO A 11 -11.33 -2.43 -17.38
N VAL A 12 -12.13 -2.39 -16.31
CA VAL A 12 -12.97 -3.52 -15.87
C VAL A 12 -14.02 -3.91 -16.90
N GLU A 13 -14.45 -2.97 -17.74
CA GLU A 13 -15.38 -3.23 -18.85
C GLU A 13 -14.62 -3.54 -20.14
N LYS A 14 -13.60 -2.72 -20.47
CA LYS A 14 -12.82 -2.84 -21.71
C LYS A 14 -11.38 -2.35 -21.53
N GLY A 15 -10.49 -3.26 -21.14
CA GLY A 15 -9.08 -3.01 -20.86
C GLY A 15 -8.13 -3.53 -21.94
N ILE A 16 -7.31 -4.50 -21.57
CA ILE A 16 -6.26 -5.10 -22.41
C ILE A 16 -6.92 -5.87 -23.55
N HIS A 17 -6.50 -5.59 -24.80
CA HIS A 17 -7.09 -6.18 -26.02
C HIS A 17 -8.62 -6.07 -26.11
N GLY A 18 -9.20 -5.05 -25.47
CA GLY A 18 -10.65 -4.85 -25.43
C GLY A 18 -11.40 -5.82 -24.52
N GLN A 19 -10.71 -6.57 -23.66
CA GLN A 19 -11.30 -7.51 -22.71
C GLN A 19 -11.44 -6.86 -21.31
N PRO A 20 -12.45 -7.26 -20.52
CA PRO A 20 -12.54 -6.94 -19.10
C PRO A 20 -11.21 -7.21 -18.38
N THR A 21 -10.65 -6.20 -17.72
CA THR A 21 -9.33 -6.29 -17.07
C THR A 21 -9.35 -5.64 -15.70
N LEU A 22 -9.06 -6.44 -14.65
CA LEU A 22 -8.82 -5.93 -13.31
C LEU A 22 -7.36 -5.48 -13.17
N ILE A 23 -7.17 -4.21 -12.82
CA ILE A 23 -5.85 -3.63 -12.57
C ILE A 23 -5.78 -3.29 -11.09
N ASN A 24 -4.84 -3.91 -10.38
CA ASN A 24 -4.58 -3.65 -8.97
C ASN A 24 -3.08 -3.49 -8.74
N ASN A 25 -2.71 -2.86 -7.63
CA ASN A 25 -1.31 -2.81 -7.19
C ASN A 25 -0.81 -4.22 -6.82
N VAL A 26 0.50 -4.43 -6.95
CA VAL A 26 1.16 -5.69 -6.57
C VAL A 26 0.87 -6.07 -5.10
N GLU A 27 0.91 -5.10 -4.19
CA GLU A 27 0.64 -5.31 -2.76
C GLU A 27 -0.80 -5.80 -2.51
N THR A 28 -1.77 -5.32 -3.29
CA THR A 28 -3.15 -5.83 -3.22
C THR A 28 -3.19 -7.30 -3.56
N TRP A 29 -2.53 -7.74 -4.63
CA TRP A 29 -2.46 -9.15 -5.01
C TRP A 29 -1.67 -9.99 -4.00
N ALA A 30 -0.60 -9.44 -3.41
CA ALA A 30 0.18 -10.12 -2.39
C ALA A 30 -0.63 -10.41 -1.10
N ASN A 31 -1.61 -9.55 -0.78
CA ASN A 31 -2.49 -9.76 0.37
C ASN A 31 -3.56 -10.83 0.11
N ILE A 32 -3.94 -11.12 -1.14
CA ILE A 32 -5.03 -12.08 -1.45
C ILE A 32 -4.73 -13.49 -0.92
N PRO A 33 -3.54 -14.10 -1.16
CA PRO A 33 -3.24 -15.42 -0.59
C PRO A 33 -3.29 -15.45 0.94
N ILE A 34 -2.85 -14.38 1.60
CA ILE A 34 -2.88 -14.25 3.07
C ILE A 34 -4.33 -14.23 3.56
N ILE A 35 -5.17 -13.40 2.93
CA ILE A 35 -6.60 -13.28 3.24
C ILE A 35 -7.32 -14.61 3.00
N MET A 36 -7.01 -15.31 1.90
CA MET A 36 -7.62 -16.60 1.57
C MET A 36 -7.15 -17.72 2.51
N GLY A 37 -5.88 -17.70 2.94
CA GLY A 37 -5.29 -18.73 3.78
C GLY A 37 -5.68 -18.62 5.25
N PHE A 38 -5.73 -17.41 5.80
CA PHE A 38 -6.01 -17.18 7.23
C PHE A 38 -7.42 -16.62 7.51
N GLY A 39 -8.13 -16.21 6.47
CA GLY A 39 -9.48 -15.63 6.58
C GLY A 39 -9.47 -14.10 6.66
N ALA A 40 -10.51 -13.49 6.10
CA ALA A 40 -10.65 -12.04 6.06
C ALA A 40 -10.77 -11.40 7.45
N GLN A 41 -11.38 -12.12 8.41
CA GLN A 41 -11.49 -11.64 9.79
C GLN A 41 -10.13 -11.50 10.46
N GLU A 42 -9.20 -12.44 10.22
CA GLU A 42 -7.84 -12.37 10.78
C GLU A 42 -7.05 -11.20 10.18
N PHE A 43 -7.12 -11.01 8.86
CA PHE A 43 -6.52 -9.85 8.20
C PHE A 43 -7.08 -8.52 8.74
N ALA A 44 -8.39 -8.48 9.03
CA ALA A 44 -9.07 -7.29 9.55
C ALA A 44 -8.81 -6.98 11.02
N LYS A 45 -8.12 -7.85 11.78
CA LYS A 45 -7.70 -7.55 13.16
C LYS A 45 -6.57 -6.51 13.23
N VAL A 46 -5.82 -6.36 12.14
CA VAL A 46 -4.72 -5.40 12.04
C VAL A 46 -5.21 -4.14 11.36
N GLY A 47 -4.74 -2.98 11.82
CA GLY A 47 -5.13 -1.68 11.30
C GLY A 47 -6.34 -1.08 12.02
N THR A 48 -7.14 -0.27 11.33
CA THR A 48 -8.35 0.35 11.88
C THR A 48 -9.60 -0.33 11.36
N LYS A 49 -10.75 -0.04 11.99
CA LYS A 49 -12.06 -0.53 11.55
C LYS A 49 -12.39 -0.17 10.10
N GLU A 50 -11.93 0.99 9.64
CA GLU A 50 -12.20 1.49 8.27
C GLU A 50 -11.05 1.18 7.29
N SER A 51 -9.88 0.78 7.80
CA SER A 51 -8.70 0.47 7.00
C SER A 51 -7.95 -0.70 7.62
N ALA A 52 -8.33 -1.89 7.17
CA ALA A 52 -7.77 -3.17 7.62
C ALA A 52 -6.41 -3.48 6.97
N GLY A 53 -5.63 -4.30 7.66
CA GLY A 53 -4.36 -4.84 7.21
C GLY A 53 -3.17 -3.93 7.47
N THR A 54 -2.08 -4.25 6.77
CA THR A 54 -0.81 -3.53 6.81
C THR A 54 -0.58 -2.78 5.49
N LYS A 55 0.37 -1.85 5.54
CA LYS A 55 0.87 -1.13 4.37
C LYS A 55 2.39 -1.06 4.43
N ILE A 56 3.03 -1.23 3.28
CA ILE A 56 4.46 -1.00 3.14
C ILE A 56 4.72 0.47 2.78
N PHE A 57 5.50 1.16 3.60
CA PHE A 57 5.99 2.51 3.34
C PHE A 57 7.48 2.51 3.02
N SER A 58 7.87 3.39 2.11
CA SER A 58 9.28 3.65 1.80
C SER A 58 9.75 4.89 2.54
N LEU A 59 10.61 4.70 3.54
CA LEU A 59 11.30 5.75 4.26
C LEU A 59 12.57 6.14 3.51
N VAL A 60 12.50 7.28 2.82
CA VAL A 60 13.58 7.82 2.00
C VAL A 60 13.78 9.32 2.27
N GLY A 61 14.95 9.84 1.93
CA GLY A 61 15.31 11.25 2.13
C GLY A 61 16.12 11.49 3.40
N ARG A 62 15.93 12.65 4.03
CA ARG A 62 16.72 13.10 5.20
C ARG A 62 16.19 12.52 6.52
N ILE A 63 16.21 11.18 6.64
CA ILE A 63 15.75 10.43 7.81
C ILE A 63 16.83 9.46 8.27
N LYS A 64 16.97 9.22 9.57
CA LYS A 64 18.07 8.41 10.11
C LYS A 64 18.03 6.96 9.64
N ASN A 65 16.85 6.33 9.75
CA ASN A 65 16.63 4.95 9.35
C ASN A 65 15.85 4.94 8.03
N THR A 66 16.54 4.71 6.92
CA THR A 66 15.92 4.54 5.60
C THR A 66 15.60 3.07 5.32
N GLY A 67 14.61 2.82 4.47
CA GLY A 67 14.23 1.48 4.07
C GLY A 67 12.73 1.31 3.84
N LEU A 68 12.32 0.06 3.64
CA LEU A 68 10.91 -0.31 3.58
C LEU A 68 10.44 -0.75 4.98
N VAL A 69 9.30 -0.23 5.41
CA VAL A 69 8.70 -0.58 6.69
C VAL A 69 7.25 -0.98 6.46
N GLU A 70 6.89 -2.16 6.94
CA GLU A 70 5.50 -2.62 6.96
C GLU A 70 4.87 -2.22 8.30
N VAL A 71 3.74 -1.52 8.24
CA VAL A 71 3.08 -0.96 9.42
C VAL A 71 1.57 -1.20 9.35
N PRO A 72 0.87 -1.29 10.49
CA PRO A 72 -0.57 -1.39 10.50
C PRO A 72 -1.20 -0.12 9.89
N MET A 73 -2.26 -0.29 9.11
CA MET A 73 -3.04 0.84 8.59
C MET A 73 -3.59 1.70 9.73
N GLY A 74 -3.50 3.03 9.58
CA GLY A 74 -3.92 4.00 10.60
C GLY A 74 -2.86 4.40 11.63
N ILE A 75 -1.64 3.85 11.55
CA ILE A 75 -0.48 4.43 12.23
C ILE A 75 -0.28 5.89 11.77
N SER A 76 0.12 6.78 12.67
CA SER A 76 0.36 8.19 12.32
C SER A 76 1.69 8.36 11.59
N ILE A 77 1.77 9.35 10.70
CA ILE A 77 3.02 9.71 10.02
C ILE A 77 4.10 10.10 11.03
N GLU A 78 3.72 10.76 12.13
CA GLU A 78 4.65 11.12 13.20
C GLU A 78 5.33 9.89 13.81
N GLU A 79 4.58 8.82 14.07
CA GLU A 79 5.15 7.57 14.58
C GLU A 79 6.07 6.91 13.56
N ILE A 80 5.65 6.86 12.29
CA ILE A 80 6.48 6.33 11.20
C ILE A 80 7.81 7.10 11.12
N VAL A 81 7.77 8.43 11.13
CA VAL A 81 8.97 9.27 10.93
C VAL A 81 9.87 9.29 12.17
N ASN A 82 9.29 9.52 13.36
CA ASN A 82 10.07 9.76 14.56
C ASN A 82 10.44 8.47 15.30
N LYS A 83 9.52 7.50 15.39
CA LYS A 83 9.77 6.25 16.13
C LYS A 83 10.49 5.23 15.25
N ILE A 84 9.97 4.95 14.06
CA ILE A 84 10.56 3.94 13.15
C ILE A 84 11.75 4.54 12.39
N GLY A 85 11.55 5.69 11.76
CA GLY A 85 12.57 6.39 10.99
C GLY A 85 13.66 7.08 11.82
N GLY A 86 13.50 7.20 13.14
CA GLY A 86 14.47 7.84 14.04
C GLY A 86 14.54 9.38 13.93
N GLY A 87 13.59 9.99 13.22
CA GLY A 87 13.49 11.42 12.99
C GLY A 87 14.43 11.95 11.90
N PRO A 88 14.36 13.26 11.61
CA PRO A 88 15.19 13.89 10.59
C PRO A 88 16.66 13.91 10.99
N ILE A 89 17.54 13.84 10.00
CA ILE A 89 18.99 14.07 10.19
C ILE A 89 19.20 15.59 10.31
N HIS A 90 19.65 16.07 11.48
CA HIS A 90 20.11 17.46 11.63
C HIS A 90 21.46 17.62 10.91
N GLN A 91 21.58 18.59 10.01
CA GLN A 91 22.88 19.02 9.50
C GLN A 91 23.54 19.93 10.55
N THR A 92 24.77 19.60 10.91
CA THR A 92 25.76 20.63 11.30
C THR A 92 26.29 21.27 10.04
#